data_AF-A0A2V7U6R6-F1
#
_entry.id   AF-A0A2V7U6R6-F1
#
_cell.length_a   1.000
_cell.length_b   1.000
_cell.length_c   1.000
_cell.angle_alpha   90.00
_cell.angle_beta   90.00
_cell.angle_gamma   90.00
#
_symmetry.space_group_name_H-M   'P 1'
#
loop_
_entity.id
_entity.type
_entity.pdbx_description
1 polymer ?
#
loop_
_entity_poly.entity_id
_entity_poly.type
_entity_poly.pdbx_seq_one_letter_code
_entity_poly.pdbx_strand_id
1 'polypeptide(L)'
;MRAPLRLAVLLVSLPLAAGCARNPERRAADLIENLRNPDAAAVDRAVRQLVEMGEPAVPALILALKDPEARVRNAAASALWGLGPKAHDAVPTLAEALADNDDGVRLGVVMALESIGRDAAAAVPALARAVRDRDGNVRLWAAKALAKIGPPARAALPALTDAARYDSTRTAAEDAIRAIKGP
;
A
#
# COMPACT_ATOMS: atom_id res chain seq x y z
N MET A 1 -60.99 -18.01 27.69
CA MET A 1 -60.42 -17.00 28.60
C MET A 1 -58.90 -17.11 28.57
N ARG A 2 -58.24 -16.01 28.16
CA ARG A 2 -56.83 -15.57 28.33
C ARG A 2 -55.72 -16.59 28.67
N ALA A 3 -54.65 -16.55 27.86
CA ALA A 3 -53.37 -17.28 27.98
C ALA A 3 -52.59 -16.98 29.28
N PRO A 4 -51.44 -17.65 29.51
CA PRO A 4 -50.21 -16.91 29.20
C PRO A 4 -49.10 -17.71 28.51
N LEU A 5 -48.37 -16.97 27.68
CA LEU A 5 -47.09 -17.30 27.06
C LEU A 5 -46.05 -17.66 28.15
N ARG A 6 -45.30 -18.75 27.96
CA ARG A 6 -44.08 -18.99 28.72
C ARG A 6 -42.90 -18.33 27.99
N LEU A 7 -42.45 -17.27 28.64
CA LEU A 7 -41.31 -16.40 28.42
C LEU A 7 -40.05 -17.13 27.95
N ALA A 8 -39.50 -16.67 26.83
CA ALA A 8 -38.11 -16.90 26.44
C ALA A 8 -37.22 -15.90 27.19
N VAL A 9 -36.23 -16.39 27.95
CA VAL A 9 -35.02 -15.64 28.29
C VAL A 9 -33.85 -16.63 28.35
N LEU A 10 -33.22 -16.86 27.19
CA LEU A 10 -31.87 -17.40 27.18
C LEU A 10 -30.94 -16.24 27.56
N LEU A 11 -30.53 -16.21 28.83
CA LEU A 11 -29.41 -15.39 29.27
C LEU A 11 -28.14 -15.93 28.60
N VAL A 12 -27.85 -15.43 27.41
CA VAL A 12 -26.48 -15.49 26.88
C VAL A 12 -25.67 -14.55 27.75
N SER A 13 -25.00 -15.13 28.74
CA SER A 13 -23.99 -14.46 29.54
C SER A 13 -22.86 -14.01 28.62
N LEU A 14 -22.94 -12.77 28.13
CA LEU A 14 -21.80 -12.04 27.58
C LEU A 14 -20.75 -11.92 28.68
N PRO A 15 -19.50 -12.39 28.47
CA PRO A 15 -18.41 -11.95 29.32
C PRO A 15 -18.14 -10.47 28.98
N LEU A 16 -18.60 -9.57 29.86
CA LEU A 16 -18.00 -8.25 30.00
C LEU A 16 -16.57 -8.42 30.49
N ALA A 17 -15.60 -8.41 29.57
CA ALA A 17 -14.19 -8.18 29.89
C ALA A 17 -13.38 -7.84 28.62
N ALA A 18 -13.37 -6.57 28.23
CA ALA A 18 -12.27 -5.99 27.46
C ALA A 18 -12.19 -4.49 27.79
N GLY A 19 -11.51 -4.17 28.89
CA GLY A 19 -11.19 -2.81 29.27
C GLY A 19 -10.18 -2.16 28.32
N CYS A 20 -10.41 -0.89 28.01
CA CYS A 20 -9.44 0.20 27.83
C CYS A 20 -8.26 0.08 26.84
N ALA A 21 -8.13 -0.96 26.03
CA ALA A 21 -7.31 -0.88 24.82
C ALA A 21 -8.15 -0.16 23.74
N ARG A 22 -7.77 1.05 23.35
CA ARG A 22 -8.38 1.71 22.18
C ARG A 22 -8.34 0.72 21.01
N ASN A 23 -9.51 0.38 20.45
CA ASN A 23 -9.62 -0.51 19.30
C ASN A 23 -8.57 -0.08 18.25
N PRO A 24 -7.61 -0.94 17.87
CA PRO A 24 -6.53 -0.59 16.95
C PRO A 24 -7.07 -0.05 15.62
N GLU A 25 -8.22 -0.53 15.14
CA GLU A 25 -8.87 -0.03 13.92
C GLU A 25 -9.35 1.41 14.11
N ARG A 26 -10.00 1.70 15.23
CA ARG A 26 -10.45 3.06 15.57
C ARG A 26 -9.25 3.99 15.73
N ARG A 27 -8.16 3.52 16.32
CA ARG A 27 -6.91 4.28 16.42
C ARG A 27 -6.32 4.56 15.04
N ALA A 28 -6.31 3.58 14.13
CA ALA A 28 -5.83 3.78 12.78
C ALA A 28 -6.67 4.84 12.05
N ALA A 29 -8.00 4.76 12.15
CA ALA A 29 -8.92 5.75 11.59
C ALA A 29 -8.66 7.17 12.14
N ASP A 30 -8.50 7.32 13.46
CA ASP A 30 -8.17 8.61 14.09
C ASP A 30 -6.82 9.16 13.57
N LEU A 31 -5.85 8.29 13.26
CA LEU A 31 -4.57 8.70 12.67
C LEU A 31 -4.67 9.03 11.18
N ILE A 32 -5.56 8.38 10.42
CA ILE A 32 -5.85 8.75 9.02
C ILE A 32 -6.38 10.18 8.93
N GLU A 33 -7.24 10.60 9.87
CA GLU A 33 -7.71 11.99 9.92
C GLU A 33 -6.57 12.99 10.10
N ASN A 34 -5.52 12.63 10.84
CA ASN A 34 -4.35 13.49 11.02
C ASN A 34 -3.48 13.61 9.74
N LEU A 35 -3.66 12.75 8.74
CA LEU A 35 -3.02 12.92 7.43
C LEU A 35 -3.60 14.12 6.67
N ARG A 36 -4.79 14.61 7.06
CA ARG A 36 -5.38 15.86 6.58
C ARG A 36 -4.89 17.10 7.33
N ASN A 37 -3.90 16.98 8.22
CA ASN A 37 -3.35 18.14 8.89
C ASN A 37 -2.48 18.98 7.93
N PRO A 38 -2.61 20.33 7.89
CA PRO A 38 -1.72 21.19 7.09
C PRO A 38 -0.28 21.24 7.65
N ASP A 39 -0.07 20.94 8.94
CA ASP A 39 1.26 20.83 9.54
C ASP A 39 1.92 19.51 9.09
N ALA A 40 2.97 19.62 8.26
CA ALA A 40 3.75 18.48 7.80
C ALA A 40 4.31 17.65 8.97
N ALA A 41 4.69 18.29 10.09
CA ALA A 41 5.20 17.57 11.25
C ALA A 41 4.11 16.73 11.92
N ALA A 42 2.85 17.17 11.87
CA ALA A 42 1.71 16.39 12.36
C ALA A 42 1.42 15.18 11.47
N VAL A 43 1.47 15.36 10.15
CA VAL A 43 1.34 14.27 9.18
C VAL A 43 2.46 13.24 9.38
N ASP A 44 3.70 13.67 9.50
CA ASP A 44 4.85 12.79 9.73
C ASP A 44 4.73 11.99 11.03
N ARG A 45 4.22 12.61 12.11
CA ARG A 45 3.93 11.91 13.37
C ARG A 45 2.85 10.85 13.17
N ALA A 46 1.78 11.17 12.45
CA ALA A 46 0.70 10.23 12.18
C ALA A 46 1.18 9.04 11.33
N VAL A 47 1.96 9.29 10.27
CA VAL A 47 2.59 8.26 9.44
C VAL A 47 3.47 7.34 10.29
N ARG A 48 4.36 7.89 11.13
CA ARG A 48 5.20 7.06 12.03
C ARG A 48 4.37 6.19 12.96
N GLN A 49 3.29 6.74 13.54
CA GLN A 49 2.42 5.97 14.43
C GLN A 49 1.65 4.87 13.68
N LEU A 50 1.23 5.11 12.44
CA LEU A 50 0.62 4.08 11.59
C LEU A 50 1.62 2.96 11.24
N VAL A 51 2.88 3.31 10.98
CA VAL A 51 3.96 2.33 10.73
C VAL A 51 4.25 1.51 12.00
N GLU A 52 4.36 2.16 13.16
CA GLU A 52 4.55 1.50 14.45
C GLU A 52 3.40 0.55 14.81
N MET A 53 2.17 0.88 14.39
CA MET A 53 1.01 0.01 14.58
C MET A 53 1.12 -1.30 13.79
N GLY A 54 1.76 -1.30 12.62
CA GLY A 54 1.95 -2.51 11.81
C GLY A 54 0.73 -2.92 10.99
N GLU A 55 0.52 -4.22 10.84
CA GLU A 55 -0.57 -4.82 10.05
C GLU A 55 -1.98 -4.30 10.41
N PRO A 56 -2.34 -4.05 11.69
CA PRO A 56 -3.64 -3.47 12.04
C PRO A 56 -3.95 -2.10 11.39
N ALA A 57 -2.94 -1.36 10.92
CA ALA A 57 -3.14 -0.11 10.20
C ALA A 57 -3.47 -0.30 8.71
N VAL A 58 -3.16 -1.47 8.13
CA VAL A 58 -3.25 -1.73 6.69
C VAL A 58 -4.67 -1.52 6.13
N PRO A 59 -5.76 -2.01 6.77
CA PRO A 59 -7.12 -1.77 6.26
C PRO A 59 -7.48 -0.28 6.16
N ALA A 60 -7.07 0.53 7.14
CA ALA A 60 -7.31 1.96 7.13
C ALA A 60 -6.47 2.68 6.06
N LEU A 61 -5.22 2.26 5.88
CA LEU A 61 -4.34 2.77 4.84
C LEU A 61 -4.84 2.43 3.42
N ILE A 62 -5.43 1.25 3.22
CA ILE A 62 -6.08 0.86 1.96
C ILE A 62 -7.23 1.81 1.62
N LEU A 63 -8.05 2.18 2.60
CA LEU A 63 -9.12 3.17 2.39
C LEU A 63 -8.55 4.56 2.08
N ALA A 64 -7.49 4.97 2.79
CA ALA A 64 -6.84 6.26 2.59
C ALA A 64 -6.15 6.41 1.22
N LEU A 65 -5.74 5.31 0.58
CA LEU A 65 -5.27 5.33 -0.83
C LEU A 65 -6.36 5.76 -1.82
N LYS A 66 -7.63 5.79 -1.43
CA LYS A 66 -8.76 6.21 -2.28
C LYS A 66 -9.31 7.59 -1.87
N ASP A 67 -8.62 8.30 -1.00
CA ASP A 67 -9.04 9.60 -0.49
C ASP A 67 -9.11 10.66 -1.60
N PRO A 68 -10.09 11.59 -1.60
CA PRO A 68 -10.15 12.67 -2.57
C PRO A 68 -8.90 13.56 -2.59
N GLU A 69 -8.22 13.72 -1.46
CA GLU A 69 -7.05 14.58 -1.34
C GLU A 69 -5.74 13.83 -1.66
N ALA A 70 -5.00 14.29 -2.67
CA ALA A 70 -3.75 13.65 -3.10
C ALA A 70 -2.71 13.53 -1.97
N ARG A 71 -2.66 14.51 -1.05
CA ARG A 71 -1.77 14.48 0.12
C ARG A 71 -2.07 13.32 1.07
N VAL A 72 -3.35 12.95 1.25
CA VAL A 72 -3.75 11.83 2.10
C VAL A 72 -3.36 10.52 1.43
N ARG A 73 -3.64 10.39 0.12
CA ARG A 73 -3.23 9.23 -0.67
C ARG A 73 -1.71 9.02 -0.66
N ASN A 74 -0.94 10.11 -0.83
CA ASN A 74 0.52 10.07 -0.77
C ASN A 74 1.03 9.67 0.62
N ALA A 75 0.48 10.24 1.69
CA ALA A 75 0.85 9.88 3.06
C ALA A 75 0.49 8.43 3.39
N ALA A 76 -0.64 7.92 2.89
CA ALA A 76 -1.01 6.52 3.02
C ALA A 76 -0.01 5.59 2.29
N ALA A 77 0.37 5.93 1.06
CA ALA A 77 1.40 5.20 0.32
C ALA A 77 2.76 5.22 1.05
N SER A 78 3.14 6.36 1.65
CA SER A 78 4.35 6.48 2.46
C SER A 78 4.33 5.59 3.71
N ALA A 79 3.20 5.52 4.41
CA ALA A 79 3.04 4.62 5.55
C ALA A 79 3.11 3.15 5.12
N LEU A 80 2.47 2.77 4.01
CA LEU A 80 2.56 1.41 3.46
C LEU A 80 3.99 1.07 3.03
N TRP A 81 4.73 2.03 2.48
CA TRP A 81 6.15 1.87 2.19
C TRP A 81 6.97 1.57 3.45
N GLY A 82 6.74 2.33 4.53
CA GLY A 82 7.38 2.12 5.83
C GLY A 82 7.01 0.79 6.51
N LEU A 83 5.85 0.22 6.21
CA LEU A 83 5.45 -1.12 6.69
C LEU A 83 6.17 -2.26 5.95
N GLY A 84 6.58 -2.04 4.71
CA GLY A 84 7.28 -3.03 3.90
C GLY A 84 6.45 -4.31 3.68
N PRO A 85 6.99 -5.52 3.89
CA PRO A 85 6.27 -6.78 3.67
C PRO A 85 4.94 -6.93 4.43
N LYS A 86 4.78 -6.24 5.56
CA LYS A 86 3.53 -6.23 6.34
C LYS A 86 2.36 -5.60 5.57
N ALA A 87 2.62 -4.84 4.51
CA ALA A 87 1.61 -4.20 3.68
C ALA A 87 1.13 -5.05 2.49
N HIS A 88 1.44 -6.35 2.43
CA HIS A 88 1.10 -7.21 1.28
C HIS A 88 -0.40 -7.22 0.92
N ASP A 89 -1.30 -7.11 1.91
CA ASP A 89 -2.75 -7.01 1.66
C ASP A 89 -3.17 -5.74 0.89
N ALA A 90 -2.31 -4.70 0.88
CA ALA A 90 -2.55 -3.47 0.12
C ALA A 90 -2.19 -3.59 -1.37
N VAL A 91 -1.51 -4.66 -1.81
CA VAL A 91 -0.98 -4.80 -3.17
C VAL A 91 -2.04 -4.56 -4.26
N PRO A 92 -3.28 -5.10 -4.19
CA PRO A 92 -4.29 -4.84 -5.22
C PRO A 92 -4.64 -3.35 -5.33
N THR A 93 -4.78 -2.65 -4.21
CA THR A 93 -5.12 -1.21 -4.20
C THR A 93 -3.93 -0.35 -4.61
N LEU A 94 -2.71 -0.72 -4.22
CA LEU A 94 -1.48 -0.09 -4.69
C LEU A 94 -1.33 -0.26 -6.22
N ALA A 95 -1.67 -1.43 -6.78
CA ALA A 95 -1.62 -1.65 -8.22
C ALA A 95 -2.59 -0.74 -8.99
N GLU A 96 -3.78 -0.48 -8.44
CA GLU A 96 -4.73 0.51 -8.98
C GLU A 96 -4.16 1.94 -8.90
N ALA A 97 -3.57 2.29 -7.75
CA ALA A 97 -3.04 3.63 -7.47
C ALA A 97 -1.78 3.99 -8.28
N LEU A 98 -1.16 3.04 -9.00
CA LEU A 98 -0.12 3.34 -10.00
C LEU A 98 -0.66 4.17 -11.18
N ALA A 99 -1.97 4.28 -11.35
CA ALA A 99 -2.62 5.14 -12.34
C ALA A 99 -3.06 6.50 -11.77
N ASP A 100 -2.63 6.88 -10.56
CA ASP A 100 -3.04 8.15 -9.95
C ASP A 100 -2.62 9.37 -10.79
N ASN A 101 -3.48 10.39 -10.81
CA ASN A 101 -3.23 11.63 -11.54
C ASN A 101 -2.06 12.43 -10.94
N ASP A 102 -1.81 12.28 -9.63
CA ASP A 102 -0.73 12.92 -8.90
C ASP A 102 0.55 12.08 -8.99
N ASP A 103 1.65 12.70 -9.42
CA ASP A 103 2.96 12.05 -9.54
C ASP A 103 3.59 11.69 -8.20
N GLY A 104 3.39 12.50 -7.17
CA GLY A 104 3.78 12.19 -5.79
C GLY A 104 3.10 10.93 -5.28
N VAL A 105 1.80 10.76 -5.52
CA VAL A 105 1.08 9.52 -5.18
C VAL A 105 1.66 8.33 -5.94
N ARG A 106 1.81 8.43 -7.27
CA ARG A 106 2.40 7.33 -8.08
C ARG A 106 3.80 6.92 -7.59
N LEU A 107 4.64 7.90 -7.22
CA LEU A 107 5.96 7.66 -6.67
C LEU A 107 5.91 6.93 -5.32
N GLY A 108 5.08 7.37 -4.39
CA GLY A 108 4.90 6.71 -3.10
C GLY A 108 4.39 5.28 -3.24
N VAL A 109 3.44 5.05 -4.17
CA VAL A 109 2.86 3.74 -4.46
C VAL A 109 3.91 2.77 -5.01
N VAL A 110 4.71 3.20 -5.98
CA VAL A 110 5.74 2.32 -6.56
C VAL A 110 6.85 2.00 -5.57
N MET A 111 7.18 2.94 -4.68
CA MET A 111 8.09 2.68 -3.55
C MET A 111 7.50 1.66 -2.59
N ALA A 112 6.22 1.76 -2.23
CA ALA A 112 5.56 0.78 -1.37
C ALA A 112 5.55 -0.63 -1.98
N LEU A 113 5.26 -0.75 -3.29
CA LEU A 113 5.33 -2.03 -3.99
C LEU A 113 6.77 -2.60 -4.02
N GLU A 114 7.78 -1.75 -4.15
CA GLU A 114 9.18 -2.17 -4.02
C GLU A 114 9.49 -2.69 -2.61
N SER A 115 9.07 -1.99 -1.55
CA SER A 115 9.37 -2.42 -0.17
C SER A 115 8.60 -3.67 0.27
N ILE A 116 7.42 -3.92 -0.30
CA ILE A 116 6.70 -5.20 -0.15
C ILE A 116 7.48 -6.35 -0.82
N GLY A 117 8.08 -6.09 -1.98
CA GLY A 117 8.96 -7.03 -2.67
C GLY A 117 8.23 -8.16 -3.36
N ARG A 118 8.64 -9.42 -3.13
CA ARG A 118 8.13 -10.59 -3.87
C ARG A 118 6.61 -10.76 -3.80
N ASP A 119 6.01 -10.39 -2.68
CA ASP A 119 4.56 -10.50 -2.46
C ASP A 119 3.76 -9.45 -3.27
N ALA A 120 4.44 -8.47 -3.88
CA ALA A 120 3.85 -7.52 -4.82
C ALA A 120 3.67 -8.11 -6.25
N ALA A 121 3.83 -9.42 -6.45
CA ALA A 121 3.75 -10.06 -7.77
C ALA A 121 2.41 -9.78 -8.51
N ALA A 122 1.30 -9.60 -7.79
CA ALA A 122 0.02 -9.25 -8.40
C ALA A 122 0.03 -7.86 -9.08
N ALA A 123 0.94 -6.97 -8.70
CA ALA A 123 1.10 -5.64 -9.30
C ALA A 123 1.96 -5.62 -10.58
N VAL A 124 2.55 -6.75 -10.99
CA VAL A 124 3.46 -6.82 -12.16
C VAL A 124 2.87 -6.19 -13.43
N PRO A 125 1.60 -6.42 -13.83
CA PRO A 125 1.04 -5.78 -15.03
C PRO A 125 0.98 -4.26 -14.93
N ALA A 126 0.70 -3.72 -13.74
CA ALA A 126 0.65 -2.28 -13.51
C ALA A 126 2.06 -1.67 -13.46
N LEU A 127 3.00 -2.34 -12.79
CA LEU A 127 4.42 -1.95 -12.77
C LEU A 127 5.06 -1.97 -14.16
N ALA A 128 4.70 -2.93 -15.01
CA ALA A 128 5.14 -2.99 -16.40
C ALA A 128 4.65 -1.79 -17.25
N ARG A 129 3.56 -1.13 -16.85
CA ARG A 129 3.14 0.15 -17.44
C ARG A 129 3.91 1.32 -16.83
N ALA A 130 4.11 1.30 -15.51
CA ALA A 130 4.80 2.35 -14.76
C ALA A 130 6.29 2.54 -15.14
N VAL A 131 6.96 1.53 -15.70
CA VAL A 131 8.32 1.71 -16.28
C VAL A 131 8.35 2.67 -17.48
N ARG A 132 7.18 3.07 -18.00
CA ARG A 132 7.00 4.11 -19.03
C ARG A 132 6.26 5.35 -18.51
N ASP A 133 6.17 5.52 -17.19
CA ASP A 133 5.56 6.73 -16.60
C ASP A 133 6.21 8.01 -17.13
N ARG A 134 5.43 9.09 -17.16
CA ARG A 134 5.93 10.43 -17.54
C ARG A 134 7.00 10.93 -16.56
N ASP A 135 6.88 10.58 -15.28
CA ASP A 135 7.85 10.94 -14.25
C ASP A 135 9.04 9.96 -14.22
N GLY A 136 10.26 10.50 -14.24
CA GLY A 136 11.49 9.71 -14.28
C GLY A 136 11.75 8.88 -13.02
N ASN A 137 11.33 9.38 -11.85
CA ASN A 137 11.47 8.65 -10.59
C ASN A 137 10.48 7.49 -10.53
N VAL A 138 9.25 7.69 -10.98
CA VAL A 138 8.26 6.60 -11.07
C VAL A 138 8.78 5.49 -11.97
N ARG A 139 9.33 5.82 -13.15
CA ARG A 139 9.95 4.81 -14.04
C ARG A 139 11.09 4.05 -13.36
N LEU A 140 12.00 4.78 -12.69
CA LEU A 140 13.16 4.20 -12.00
C LEU A 140 12.71 3.21 -10.92
N TRP A 141 11.78 3.62 -10.07
CA TRP A 141 11.28 2.79 -8.97
C TRP A 141 10.41 1.63 -9.46
N ALA A 142 9.70 1.78 -10.57
CA ALA A 142 8.96 0.66 -11.18
C ALA A 142 9.91 -0.46 -11.63
N ALA A 143 11.04 -0.10 -12.24
CA ALA A 143 12.07 -1.08 -12.61
C ALA A 143 12.66 -1.76 -11.37
N LYS A 144 12.95 -1.00 -10.30
CA LYS A 144 13.42 -1.56 -9.01
C LYS A 144 12.41 -2.50 -8.37
N ALA A 145 11.13 -2.13 -8.35
CA ALA A 145 10.05 -2.98 -7.83
C ALA A 145 9.97 -4.30 -8.59
N LEU A 146 10.02 -4.26 -9.93
CA LEU A 146 10.05 -5.47 -10.77
C LEU A 146 11.30 -6.33 -10.51
N ALA A 147 12.47 -5.70 -10.31
CA ALA A 147 13.69 -6.41 -9.91
C ALA A 147 13.54 -7.11 -8.56
N LYS A 148 12.94 -6.43 -7.58
CA LYS A 148 12.70 -6.94 -6.23
C LYS A 148 11.68 -8.07 -6.20
N ILE A 149 10.66 -8.01 -7.06
CA ILE A 149 9.70 -9.11 -7.27
C ILE A 149 10.43 -10.34 -7.83
N GLY A 150 11.36 -10.15 -8.76
CA GLY A 150 12.21 -11.21 -9.31
C GLY A 150 11.48 -12.09 -10.33
N PRO A 151 11.70 -13.42 -10.37
CA PRO A 151 11.16 -14.31 -11.41
C PRO A 151 9.64 -14.22 -11.68
N PRO A 152 8.75 -13.96 -10.70
CA PRO A 152 7.33 -13.71 -10.96
C PRO A 152 7.07 -12.53 -11.91
N ALA A 153 8.00 -11.59 -12.04
CA ALA A 153 7.89 -10.44 -12.94
C ALA A 153 8.33 -10.72 -14.39
N ARG A 154 8.53 -11.99 -14.80
CA ARG A 154 8.92 -12.36 -16.18
C ARG A 154 8.05 -11.74 -17.28
N ALA A 155 6.76 -11.55 -17.03
CA ALA A 155 5.85 -10.91 -17.98
C ALA A 155 6.22 -9.43 -18.29
N ALA A 156 6.99 -8.76 -17.43
CA ALA A 156 7.42 -7.37 -17.62
C ALA A 156 8.71 -7.22 -18.45
N LEU A 157 9.38 -8.31 -18.84
CA LEU A 157 10.64 -8.26 -19.60
C LEU A 157 10.55 -7.44 -20.90
N PRO A 158 9.47 -7.51 -21.71
CA PRO A 158 9.36 -6.66 -22.90
C PRO A 158 9.31 -5.16 -22.57
N ALA A 159 8.57 -4.80 -21.52
CA ALA A 159 8.46 -3.41 -21.07
C ALA A 159 9.80 -2.88 -20.52
N LEU A 160 10.53 -3.69 -19.76
CA LEU A 160 11.88 -3.35 -19.27
C LEU A 160 12.89 -3.22 -20.41
N THR A 161 12.84 -4.10 -21.41
CA THR A 161 13.74 -4.05 -22.57
C THR A 161 13.55 -2.75 -23.36
N ASP A 162 12.29 -2.32 -23.52
CA ASP A 162 11.97 -1.04 -24.12
C ASP A 162 12.39 0.14 -23.23
N ALA A 163 12.12 0.05 -21.93
CA ALA A 163 12.50 1.10 -20.96
C ALA A 163 14.01 1.31 -20.85
N ALA A 164 14.82 0.27 -21.13
CA ALA A 164 16.29 0.34 -21.12
C ALA A 164 16.86 1.28 -22.20
N ARG A 165 16.04 1.66 -23.19
CA ARG A 165 16.43 2.61 -24.24
C ARG A 165 16.47 4.06 -23.72
N TYR A 166 15.75 4.37 -22.64
CA TYR A 166 15.69 5.71 -22.04
C TYR A 166 16.77 5.92 -20.98
N ASP A 167 17.36 7.11 -20.95
CA ASP A 167 18.57 7.39 -20.15
C ASP A 167 18.35 7.25 -18.64
N SER A 168 17.26 7.81 -18.10
CA SER A 168 17.00 7.82 -16.64
C SER A 168 16.72 6.43 -16.04
N THR A 169 16.40 5.43 -16.87
CA THR A 169 15.93 4.11 -16.43
C THR A 169 16.75 2.95 -16.95
N ARG A 170 17.77 3.21 -17.79
CA ARG A 170 18.59 2.17 -18.43
C ARG A 170 19.15 1.17 -17.42
N THR A 171 19.93 1.65 -16.46
CA THR A 171 20.61 0.79 -15.48
C THR A 171 19.61 -0.01 -14.65
N ALA A 172 18.57 0.63 -14.12
CA ALA A 172 17.57 -0.06 -13.31
C ALA A 172 16.77 -1.11 -14.11
N ALA A 173 16.49 -0.84 -15.38
CA ALA A 173 15.80 -1.79 -16.25
C ALA A 173 16.69 -3.00 -16.59
N GLU A 174 17.97 -2.79 -16.86
CA GLU A 174 18.94 -3.87 -17.10
C GLU A 174 19.15 -4.75 -15.86
N ASP A 175 19.27 -4.14 -14.68
CA ASP A 175 19.37 -4.85 -13.41
C ASP A 175 18.10 -5.66 -13.12
N ALA A 176 16.91 -5.09 -13.39
CA ALA A 176 15.65 -5.80 -13.27
C ALA A 176 15.59 -7.01 -14.21
N ILE A 177 16.01 -6.86 -15.47
CA ILE A 177 16.06 -7.97 -16.43
C ILE A 177 16.95 -9.10 -15.91
N ARG A 178 18.13 -8.76 -15.34
CA ARG A 178 19.05 -9.75 -14.74
C ARG A 178 18.40 -10.46 -13.55
N ALA A 179 17.80 -9.71 -12.62
CA ALA A 179 17.14 -10.25 -11.43
C ALA A 179 15.96 -11.17 -11.77
N ILE A 180 15.19 -10.84 -12.80
CA ILE A 180 14.00 -11.61 -13.24
C ILE A 180 14.38 -12.90 -13.96
N LYS A 181 15.46 -12.88 -14.75
CA LYS A 181 15.95 -14.07 -15.47
C LYS A 181 16.58 -15.08 -14.51
N GLY A 182 17.20 -14.60 -13.43
CA GLY A 182 18.01 -15.42 -12.53
C GLY A 182 19.42 -15.64 -13.09
N PRO A 183 20.30 -16.31 -12.30
CA PRO A 183 21.60 -16.76 -12.79
C PRO A 183 21.50 -17.76 -13.94
#